data_AF-A0A6G3MN03-F1
#
_entry.id   AF-A0A6G3MN03-F1
#
_cell.length_a   1.000
_cell.length_b   1.000
_cell.length_c   1.000
_cell.angle_alpha   90.00
_cell.angle_beta   90.00
_cell.angle_gamma   90.00
#
_symmetry.space_group_name_H-M   'P 1'
#
loop_
_entity.id
_entity.type
_entity.pdbx_description
1 polymer ?
#
loop_
_entity_poly.entity_id
_entity_poly.type
_entity_poly.pdbx_seq_one_letter_code
_entity_poly.pdbx_strand_id
1 'polypeptide(L)'
;KLQQEILNKDPVAKLIKSWCNGIGKTKNITSLLTTLHTIIWCPNKWIPVSIRDLTDYNSVKRCYRKACILVHPDKHIGSQYENLAKAIFCELNEAWSFFESTGGKIYT
;
A
#
# COMPACT_ATOMS: atom_id res chain seq x y z
N LYS A 1 -24.74 8.19 -3.32
CA LYS A 1 -24.93 7.96 -1.86
C LYS A 1 -24.97 6.46 -1.52
N LEU A 2 -25.78 5.63 -2.19
CA LEU A 2 -25.80 4.15 -2.00
C LEU A 2 -24.46 3.42 -2.23
N GLN A 3 -23.66 3.81 -3.23
CA GLN A 3 -22.35 3.16 -3.48
C GLN A 3 -21.33 3.39 -2.35
N GLN A 4 -21.42 4.51 -1.63
CA GLN A 4 -20.54 4.83 -0.50
C GLN A 4 -20.93 4.03 0.76
N GLU A 5 -22.21 3.69 0.93
CA GLU A 5 -22.68 2.87 2.06
C GLU A 5 -22.34 1.39 1.94
N ILE A 6 -22.36 0.84 0.71
CA ILE A 6 -21.96 -0.55 0.44
C ILE A 6 -20.46 -0.72 0.68
N LEU A 7 -19.65 0.25 0.23
CA LEU A 7 -18.21 0.26 0.45
C LEU A 7 -17.85 0.37 1.94
N ASN A 8 -18.64 1.07 2.74
CA ASN A 8 -18.46 1.17 4.20
C ASN A 8 -18.81 -0.12 4.97
N LYS A 9 -19.49 -1.09 4.35
CA LYS A 9 -19.77 -2.40 4.98
C LYS A 9 -18.70 -3.45 4.71
N ASP A 10 -17.87 -3.25 3.69
CA ASP A 10 -16.77 -4.17 3.40
C ASP A 10 -15.64 -3.97 4.42
N PRO A 11 -15.31 -4.98 5.24
CA PRO A 11 -14.20 -4.89 6.19
C PRO A 11 -12.87 -4.57 5.49
N VAL A 12 -12.67 -5.01 4.23
CA VAL A 12 -11.47 -4.73 3.44
C VAL A 12 -11.36 -3.24 3.12
N ALA A 13 -12.45 -2.63 2.65
CA ALA A 13 -12.47 -1.21 2.32
C ALA A 13 -12.22 -0.32 3.55
N LYS A 14 -12.76 -0.70 4.71
CA LYS A 14 -12.47 -0.02 5.99
C LYS A 14 -11.00 -0.14 6.39
N LEU A 15 -10.41 -1.33 6.27
CA LEU A 15 -8.99 -1.56 6.57
C LEU A 15 -8.10 -0.70 5.65
N ILE A 16 -8.35 -0.72 4.34
CA ILE A 16 -7.60 0.07 3.36
C ILE A 16 -7.73 1.56 3.64
N LYS A 17 -8.96 2.04 3.89
CA LYS A 17 -9.21 3.44 4.22
C LYS A 17 -8.50 3.85 5.51
N SER A 18 -8.46 3.00 6.53
CA SER A 18 -7.71 3.25 7.76
C SER A 18 -6.21 3.30 7.50
N TRP A 19 -5.69 2.39 6.68
CA TRP A 19 -4.28 2.32 6.31
C TRP A 19 -3.83 3.54 5.48
N CYS A 20 -4.60 3.95 4.47
CA CYS A 20 -4.29 5.12 3.66
C CYS A 20 -4.45 6.45 4.42
N ASN A 21 -5.39 6.54 5.37
CA ASN A 21 -5.64 7.77 6.14
C ASN A 21 -4.84 7.88 7.44
N GLY A 22 -4.22 6.80 7.91
CA GLY A 22 -3.64 6.69 9.25
C GLY A 22 -2.51 7.68 9.58
N ILE A 23 -2.01 8.44 8.60
CA ILE A 23 -0.91 9.42 8.80
C ILE A 23 -1.29 10.82 8.31
N GLY A 24 -2.57 11.16 8.06
CA GLY A 24 -3.00 12.55 7.77
C GLY A 24 -2.33 13.25 6.57
N LYS A 25 -1.46 12.54 5.84
CA LYS A 25 -0.70 12.98 4.67
C LYS A 25 -1.07 12.03 3.54
N THR A 26 -1.98 12.50 2.72
CA THR A 26 -2.39 11.95 1.44
C THR A 26 -1.18 11.41 0.66
N LYS A 27 -1.24 10.14 0.26
CA LYS A 27 -0.48 9.55 -0.86
C LYS A 27 1.06 9.57 -0.74
N ASN A 28 1.62 9.46 0.46
CA ASN A 28 3.06 9.24 0.59
C ASN A 28 3.40 7.74 0.50
N ILE A 29 4.06 7.34 -0.59
CA ILE A 29 4.49 5.95 -0.82
C ILE A 29 5.35 5.41 0.34
N THR A 30 6.18 6.23 0.99
CA THR A 30 7.01 5.77 2.12
C THR A 30 6.18 5.42 3.35
N SER A 31 5.13 6.19 3.63
CA SER A 31 4.16 5.90 4.70
C SER A 31 3.44 4.57 4.46
N LEU A 32 3.01 4.32 3.22
CA LEU A 32 2.36 3.06 2.86
C LEU A 32 3.31 1.87 3.02
N LEU A 33 4.55 1.98 2.51
CA LEU A 33 5.53 0.90 2.59
C LEU A 33 5.94 0.56 4.03
N THR A 34 6.14 1.59 4.87
CA THR A 34 6.54 1.39 6.27
C THR A 34 5.42 0.76 7.11
N THR A 35 4.16 1.07 6.80
CA THR A 35 2.99 0.54 7.52
C THR A 35 2.33 -0.67 6.86
N LEU A 36 2.84 -1.16 5.73
CA LEU A 36 2.26 -2.29 4.98
C LEU A 36 2.09 -3.55 5.85
N HIS A 37 2.99 -3.76 6.82
CA HIS A 37 2.94 -4.88 7.76
C HIS A 37 1.65 -4.95 8.59
N THR A 38 0.93 -3.83 8.74
CA THR A 38 -0.30 -3.75 9.55
C THR A 38 -1.54 -4.29 8.84
N ILE A 39 -1.52 -4.38 7.50
CA ILE A 39 -2.69 -4.73 6.69
C ILE A 39 -2.52 -6.05 5.91
N ILE A 40 -1.29 -6.51 5.71
CA ILE A 40 -1.04 -7.78 5.02
C ILE A 40 -1.41 -8.99 5.89
N TRP A 41 -1.94 -10.03 5.25
CA TRP A 41 -2.32 -11.30 5.89
C TRP A 41 -1.13 -12.26 6.10
N CYS A 42 0.05 -11.93 5.54
CA CYS A 42 1.28 -12.73 5.61
C CYS A 42 2.42 -11.94 6.24
N PRO A 43 2.36 -11.60 7.55
CA PRO A 43 3.38 -10.76 8.20
C PRO A 43 4.79 -11.36 8.08
N ASN A 44 4.91 -12.69 8.12
CA ASN A 44 6.22 -13.37 8.03
C ASN A 44 6.90 -13.21 6.66
N LYS A 45 6.18 -12.80 5.61
CA LYS A 45 6.72 -12.60 4.26
C LYS A 45 7.13 -11.15 3.98
N TRP A 46 6.89 -10.24 4.93
CA TRP A 46 7.26 -8.84 4.81
C TRP A 46 8.13 -8.43 5.99
N ILE A 47 9.31 -7.93 5.69
CA ILE A 47 10.19 -7.35 6.70
C ILE A 47 9.77 -5.89 6.86
N PRO A 48 9.36 -5.44 8.06
CA PRO A 48 9.03 -4.03 8.29
C PRO A 48 10.20 -3.14 7.89
N VAL A 49 9.88 -2.05 7.18
CA VAL A 49 10.87 -1.11 6.65
C VAL A 49 10.76 0.20 7.41
N SER A 50 11.89 0.76 7.83
CA SER A 50 11.93 2.06 8.49
C SER A 50 11.91 3.19 7.46
N ILE A 51 11.37 4.35 7.82
CA ILE A 51 11.48 5.57 7.01
C ILE A 51 12.95 5.92 6.75
N ARG A 52 13.84 5.60 7.70
CA ARG A 52 15.29 5.84 7.56
C ARG A 52 15.94 5.00 6.46
N ASP A 53 15.32 3.89 6.08
CA ASP A 53 15.79 3.03 4.98
C ASP A 53 15.22 3.47 3.63
N LEU A 54 14.31 4.46 3.61
CA LEU A 54 13.59 4.97 2.45
C LEU A 54 13.95 6.44 2.18
N THR A 55 15.25 6.74 2.14
CA THR A 55 15.78 8.11 2.01
C THR A 55 16.04 8.56 0.58
N ASP A 56 16.05 7.63 -0.38
CA ASP A 56 16.31 7.94 -1.80
C ASP A 56 15.36 7.20 -2.75
N TYR A 57 15.25 7.66 -3.99
CA TYR A 57 14.37 7.05 -5.00
C TYR A 57 14.61 5.55 -5.20
N ASN A 58 15.87 5.10 -5.20
CA ASN A 58 16.21 3.70 -5.46
C ASN A 58 15.79 2.79 -4.31
N SER A 59 15.95 3.25 -3.07
CA SER A 59 15.50 2.56 -1.87
C SER A 59 13.98 2.40 -1.86
N VAL A 60 13.23 3.47 -2.18
CA VAL A 60 11.77 3.44 -2.33
C VAL A 60 11.36 2.52 -3.46
N LYS A 61 11.98 2.63 -4.65
CA LYS A 61 11.70 1.78 -5.82
C LYS A 61 11.89 0.30 -5.50
N ARG A 62 12.98 -0.05 -4.82
CA ARG A 62 13.29 -1.43 -4.45
C ARG A 62 12.24 -1.98 -3.49
N CYS A 63 11.88 -1.21 -2.46
CA CYS A 63 10.89 -1.61 -1.48
C CYS A 63 9.49 -1.73 -2.10
N TYR A 64 9.10 -0.76 -2.93
CA TYR A 64 7.87 -0.78 -3.72
C TYR A 64 7.73 -2.05 -4.55
N ARG A 65 8.77 -2.40 -5.34
CA ARG A 65 8.74 -3.63 -6.17
C ARG A 65 8.57 -4.90 -5.33
N LYS A 66 9.22 -4.97 -4.16
CA LYS A 66 9.03 -6.10 -3.24
C LYS A 66 7.58 -6.18 -2.74
N ALA A 67 6.98 -5.05 -2.38
CA ALA A 67 5.58 -4.99 -1.95
C ALA A 67 4.65 -5.49 -3.07
N CYS A 68 4.82 -4.98 -4.30
CA CYS A 68 4.03 -5.39 -5.46
C CYS A 68 4.10 -6.90 -5.73
N ILE A 69 5.28 -7.52 -5.59
CA ILE A 69 5.44 -8.98 -5.81
C ILE A 69 4.71 -9.80 -4.74
N LEU A 70 4.66 -9.29 -3.51
CA LEU A 70 3.99 -9.95 -2.38
C LEU A 70 2.47 -9.91 -2.54
N VAL A 71 1.93 -8.74 -2.90
CA VAL A 71 0.47 -8.50 -3.00
C VAL A 71 -0.06 -8.61 -4.43
N HIS A 72 0.72 -9.14 -5.37
CA HIS A 72 0.34 -9.22 -6.78
C HIS A 72 -0.99 -9.98 -6.94
N PRO A 73 -2.02 -9.40 -7.59
CA PRO A 73 -3.35 -9.97 -7.63
C PRO A 73 -3.39 -11.37 -8.26
N ASP A 74 -2.56 -11.62 -9.29
CA ASP A 74 -2.46 -12.92 -9.97
C ASP A 74 -2.12 -14.08 -9.03
N LYS A 75 -1.32 -13.83 -7.99
CA LYS A 75 -0.92 -14.87 -7.02
C LYS A 75 -2.01 -15.19 -6.00
N HIS A 76 -3.07 -14.39 -5.96
CA HIS A 76 -4.12 -14.45 -4.93
C HIS A 76 -5.51 -14.62 -5.53
N ILE A 77 -5.63 -14.90 -6.83
CA ILE A 77 -6.90 -15.20 -7.51
C ILE A 77 -7.56 -16.42 -6.83
N GLY A 78 -8.85 -16.30 -6.50
CA GLY A 78 -9.63 -17.33 -5.82
C GLY A 78 -9.35 -17.48 -4.33
N SER A 79 -8.46 -16.66 -3.76
CA SER A 79 -8.21 -16.66 -2.31
C SER A 79 -9.15 -15.70 -1.57
N GLN A 80 -9.36 -15.95 -0.28
CA GLN A 80 -10.11 -15.03 0.59
C GLN A 80 -9.48 -13.63 0.72
N TYR A 81 -8.22 -13.46 0.29
CA TYR A 81 -7.48 -12.21 0.32
C TYR A 81 -7.37 -11.53 -1.05
N GLU A 82 -8.01 -12.06 -2.09
CA GLU A 82 -7.93 -11.51 -3.45
C GLU A 82 -8.32 -10.02 -3.49
N ASN A 83 -9.44 -9.67 -2.85
CA ASN A 83 -9.94 -8.30 -2.82
C ASN A 83 -8.99 -7.37 -2.06
N LEU A 84 -8.40 -7.85 -0.96
CA LEU A 84 -7.43 -7.10 -0.17
C LEU A 84 -6.12 -6.91 -0.94
N ALA A 85 -5.62 -7.95 -1.60
CA ALA A 85 -4.43 -7.90 -2.46
C ALA A 85 -4.59 -6.88 -3.59
N LYS A 86 -5.73 -6.93 -4.30
CA LYS A 86 -6.09 -5.98 -5.36
C LYS A 86 -6.13 -4.54 -4.84
N ALA A 87 -6.77 -4.31 -3.69
CA ALA A 87 -6.88 -2.98 -3.10
C ALA A 87 -5.52 -2.42 -2.69
N ILE A 88 -4.69 -3.18 -1.96
CA ILE A 88 -3.33 -2.75 -1.60
C ILE A 88 -2.49 -2.47 -2.85
N PHE A 89 -2.55 -3.36 -3.84
CA PHE A 89 -1.81 -3.20 -5.09
C PHE A 89 -2.22 -1.91 -5.83
N CYS A 90 -3.52 -1.61 -5.90
CA CYS A 90 -4.04 -0.39 -6.50
C CYS A 90 -3.48 0.87 -5.83
N GLU A 91 -3.60 0.96 -4.49
CA GLU A 91 -3.11 2.09 -3.69
C GLU A 91 -1.60 2.29 -3.80
N LEU A 92 -0.83 1.20 -3.79
CA LEU A 92 0.63 1.24 -3.98
C LEU A 92 1.00 1.78 -5.37
N ASN A 93 0.32 1.34 -6.44
CA ASN A 93 0.59 1.84 -7.79
C ASN A 93 0.21 3.32 -7.94
N GLU A 94 -0.90 3.76 -7.35
CA GLU A 94 -1.31 5.16 -7.38
C GLU A 94 -0.30 6.05 -6.65
N ALA A 95 0.12 5.65 -5.44
CA ALA A 95 1.13 6.38 -4.67
C ALA A 95 2.49 6.39 -5.37
N TRP A 96 2.89 5.28 -6.01
CA TRP A 96 4.12 5.21 -6.80
C TRP A 96 4.06 6.12 -8.02
N SER A 97 2.95 6.12 -8.76
CA SER A 97 2.76 6.98 -9.94
C SER A 97 2.83 8.47 -9.54
N PHE A 98 2.22 8.82 -8.40
CA PHE A 98 2.34 10.16 -7.84
C PHE A 98 3.79 10.50 -7.47
N PHE A 99 4.50 9.59 -6.80
CA PHE A 99 5.92 9.77 -6.46
C PHE A 99 6.84 9.92 -7.69
N GLU A 100 6.58 9.20 -8.78
CA GLU A 100 7.31 9.39 -10.04
C GLU A 100 6.99 10.74 -10.67
N SER A 101 5.73 11.19 -10.62
CA SER A 101 5.32 12.49 -11.15
C SER A 101 5.96 13.69 -10.42
N THR A 102 6.31 13.54 -9.13
CA THR A 102 7.04 14.57 -8.36
C THR A 102 8.55 14.53 -8.59
N GLY A 103 9.03 13.68 -9.49
CA GLY A 103 10.45 13.49 -9.79
C GLY A 103 11.19 12.65 -8.73
N GLY A 104 10.48 11.81 -7.98
CA GLY A 104 11.08 10.97 -6.94
C GLY A 104 11.52 11.75 -5.70
N LYS A 105 10.98 12.95 -5.50
CA LYS A 105 11.31 13.80 -4.35
C LYS A 105 10.62 13.28 -3.11
N ILE A 106 11.43 12.93 -2.12
CA ILE A 106 10.95 12.51 -0.80
C ILE A 106 10.87 13.78 0.05
N TYR A 107 9.65 14.25 0.29
CA TYR A 107 9.40 15.33 1.23
C TYR A 107 9.46 14.74 2.64
N THR A 108 10.56 15.00 3.34
CA THR A 108 10.73 14.69 4.77
C THR A 108 9.99 15.70 5.62
#